data_AF-A0A116LJQ0-F1
#
_entry.id   AF-A0A116LJQ0-F1
#
_cell.length_a   1.000
_cell.length_b   1.000
_cell.length_c   1.000
_cell.angle_alpha   90.00
_cell.angle_beta   90.00
_cell.angle_gamma   90.00
#
_symmetry.space_group_name_H-M   'P 1'
#
loop_
_entity.id
_entity.type
_entity.pdbx_description
1 polymer ?
#
loop_
_entity_poly.entity_id
_entity_poly.type
_entity_poly.pdbx_seq_one_letter_code
_entity_poly.pdbx_strand_id
1 'polypeptide(L)'
;MEEVQKYVIVGNGFDLNLGIKSSYNSFLEFMAKEHSLSTPEEYYHFNSLFVKEFDGRKFNWADFETLYEDKVFSINTADFEKFQAVNEMDKLNQDLSNLELEFYNYLQQVYRSWKQSLPIDLQLNPVYENLFCKAHVINFNYTNSLSDLKLAEIATEVYQLHGSLNQANIIFGGGLVGHESSSLLHVEGSLKNDKMVRVKRDSFIFSEFDRLHDSFKDKVDFDLYILGHSLASSDLPFLRRYLLHARRIYLFYFENDFEEKLKILNSQFERDVLEKVRLVTFLDILPKEPCELFERSSTASDGQIADKDLEYFEELFNLTIPKEDIFSKVLISGRNLNEENIRRIHVRSEEEAEWLNCFFEKLDFEDEVPSVPICIENVQDRVWFSTLLVNDSFKTLLKHASEVQIINSTLLLDNISDSIQTSSCQRLDIWDSTLEIETKFELDVGNSHQLEKISLKNVKIKPTTKEFDLDSLTLFTNLEEEDLRIEIEDCPNVTFERRLNENKQ
;
A
#
# COMPACT_ATOMS: atom_id res chain seq x y z
N MET A 1 -20.19 -27.82 -7.96
CA MET A 1 -20.40 -26.37 -7.87
C MET A 1 -19.88 -25.79 -9.17
N GLU A 2 -20.63 -24.92 -9.84
CA GLU A 2 -20.09 -24.20 -11.00
C GLU A 2 -18.94 -23.31 -10.54
N GLU A 3 -17.85 -23.29 -11.31
CA GLU A 3 -16.68 -22.44 -11.08
C GLU A 3 -17.11 -20.97 -11.25
N VAL A 4 -16.96 -20.16 -10.20
CA VAL A 4 -17.32 -18.73 -10.22
C VAL A 4 -16.42 -18.01 -11.21
N GLN A 5 -16.99 -17.22 -12.11
CA GLN A 5 -16.20 -16.50 -13.10
C GLN A 5 -15.33 -15.40 -12.45
N LYS A 6 -14.21 -15.08 -13.09
CA LYS A 6 -13.29 -14.03 -12.62
C LYS A 6 -13.19 -12.93 -13.66
N TYR A 7 -13.45 -11.70 -13.24
CA TYR A 7 -13.14 -10.51 -14.03
C TYR A 7 -12.01 -9.74 -13.37
N VAL A 8 -10.99 -9.38 -14.14
CA VAL A 8 -9.80 -8.68 -13.65
C VAL A 8 -9.67 -7.37 -14.40
N ILE A 9 -9.83 -6.25 -13.70
CA ILE A 9 -9.57 -4.92 -14.23
C ILE A 9 -8.10 -4.58 -13.96
N VAL A 10 -7.37 -4.22 -15.01
CA VAL A 10 -5.96 -3.82 -14.94
C VAL A 10 -5.84 -2.37 -15.38
N GLY A 11 -5.38 -1.51 -14.47
CA GLY A 11 -5.05 -0.12 -14.74
C GLY A 11 -3.58 0.21 -14.51
N ASN A 12 -3.19 1.47 -14.77
CA ASN A 12 -1.80 1.89 -14.87
C ASN A 12 -0.94 1.55 -13.65
N GLY A 13 -1.54 1.43 -12.46
CA GLY A 13 -0.86 0.96 -11.25
C GLY A 13 -0.23 -0.43 -11.37
N PHE A 14 -0.72 -1.28 -12.28
CA PHE A 14 -0.08 -2.56 -12.61
C PHE A 14 1.28 -2.37 -13.28
N ASP A 15 1.36 -1.47 -14.27
CA ASP A 15 2.62 -1.13 -14.94
C ASP A 15 3.59 -0.43 -13.96
N LEU A 16 3.06 0.45 -13.10
CA LEU A 16 3.85 1.10 -12.06
C LEU A 16 4.44 0.11 -11.05
N ASN A 17 3.68 -0.93 -10.65
CA ASN A 17 4.17 -2.00 -9.79
C ASN A 17 5.33 -2.77 -10.43
N LEU A 18 5.30 -2.95 -11.76
CA LEU A 18 6.40 -3.55 -12.53
C LEU A 18 7.62 -2.62 -12.68
N GLY A 19 7.54 -1.37 -12.22
CA GLY A 19 8.57 -0.35 -12.40
C GLY A 19 8.53 0.37 -13.75
N ILE A 20 7.49 0.14 -14.56
CA ILE A 20 7.25 0.91 -15.79
C ILE A 20 6.66 2.25 -15.37
N LYS A 21 7.39 3.34 -15.61
CA LYS A 21 6.95 4.71 -15.28
C LYS A 21 5.85 5.21 -16.22
N SER A 22 4.68 4.58 -16.19
CA SER A 22 3.54 4.84 -17.07
C SER A 22 2.60 5.96 -16.58
N SER A 23 2.89 6.56 -15.42
CA SER A 23 2.07 7.65 -14.87
C SER A 23 2.23 8.95 -15.66
N TYR A 24 1.18 9.77 -15.69
CA TYR A 24 1.24 11.12 -16.27
C TYR A 24 2.26 12.01 -15.57
N ASN A 25 2.43 11.87 -14.26
CA ASN A 25 3.46 12.61 -13.51
C ASN A 25 4.87 12.28 -14.02
N SER A 26 5.19 11.00 -14.21
CA SER A 26 6.50 10.59 -14.72
C SER A 26 6.76 11.06 -16.15
N PHE A 27 5.70 11.08 -16.98
CA PHE A 27 5.77 11.66 -18.32
C PHE A 27 6.07 13.16 -18.28
N LEU A 28 5.36 13.93 -17.45
CA LEU A 28 5.55 15.37 -17.35
C LEU A 28 6.92 15.75 -16.79
N GLU A 29 7.43 15.01 -15.81
CA GLU A 29 8.80 15.15 -15.31
C GLU A 29 9.84 14.87 -16.40
N PHE A 30 9.58 13.89 -17.27
CA PHE A 30 10.43 13.62 -18.43
C PHE A 30 10.41 14.79 -19.42
N MET A 31 9.22 15.28 -19.79
CA MET A 31 9.07 16.42 -20.70
C MET A 31 9.73 17.69 -20.15
N ALA A 32 9.58 17.95 -18.85
CA ALA A 32 10.25 19.03 -18.15
C ALA A 32 11.76 19.01 -18.36
N LYS A 33 12.36 17.83 -18.20
CA LYS A 33 13.80 17.64 -18.35
C LYS A 33 14.24 17.74 -19.81
N GLU A 34 13.53 17.08 -20.72
CA GLU A 34 13.89 17.01 -22.14
C GLU A 34 13.82 18.38 -22.80
N HIS A 35 12.82 19.19 -22.45
CA HIS A 35 12.62 20.52 -23.03
C HIS A 35 13.11 21.66 -22.13
N SER A 36 13.76 21.37 -21.01
CA SER A 36 14.26 22.36 -20.04
C SER A 36 13.17 23.31 -19.55
N LEU A 37 11.96 22.80 -19.32
CA LEU A 37 10.81 23.58 -18.83
C LEU A 37 10.91 23.74 -17.32
N SER A 38 10.88 24.98 -16.85
CA SER A 38 11.13 25.34 -15.46
C SER A 38 10.01 26.18 -14.84
N THR A 39 9.30 26.99 -15.63
CA THR A 39 8.22 27.86 -15.16
C THR A 39 6.83 27.37 -15.60
N PRO A 40 5.76 27.63 -14.82
CA PRO A 40 4.39 27.31 -15.23
C PRO A 40 4.01 27.85 -16.61
N GLU A 41 4.50 29.04 -16.96
CA GLU A 41 4.25 29.66 -18.26
C GLU A 41 4.92 28.90 -19.41
N GLU A 42 6.14 28.37 -19.20
CA GLU A 42 6.86 27.54 -20.17
C GLU A 42 6.10 26.23 -20.42
N TYR A 43 5.60 25.58 -19.37
CA TYR A 43 4.78 24.38 -19.50
C TYR A 43 3.50 24.65 -20.30
N TYR A 44 2.76 25.70 -19.92
CA TYR A 44 1.51 26.06 -20.59
C TYR A 44 1.71 26.45 -22.06
N HIS A 45 2.81 27.14 -22.39
CA HIS A 45 3.15 27.48 -23.78
C HIS A 45 3.56 26.25 -24.60
N PHE A 46 4.23 25.28 -23.96
CA PHE A 46 4.58 24.02 -24.60
C PHE A 46 3.34 23.20 -24.94
N ASN A 47 2.43 23.05 -23.97
CA ASN A 47 1.13 22.42 -24.17
C ASN A 47 0.14 22.99 -23.14
N SER A 48 -1.02 23.48 -23.58
CA SER A 48 -1.93 24.15 -22.66
C SER A 48 -2.51 23.22 -21.60
N LEU A 49 -2.44 21.90 -21.77
CA LEU A 49 -2.86 20.91 -20.78
C LEU A 49 -1.79 20.65 -19.69
N PHE A 50 -0.58 21.20 -19.83
CA PHE A 50 0.48 21.02 -18.83
C PHE A 50 0.32 22.05 -17.70
N VAL A 51 -0.59 21.78 -16.78
CA VAL A 51 -0.91 22.66 -15.65
C VAL A 51 -0.55 22.00 -14.33
N LYS A 52 0.10 22.76 -13.44
CA LYS A 52 0.32 22.37 -12.03
C LYS A 52 -0.74 23.00 -11.16
N GLU A 53 -1.36 22.19 -10.31
CA GLU A 53 -2.37 22.61 -9.34
C GLU A 53 -1.93 22.25 -7.92
N PHE A 54 -2.33 23.08 -6.95
CA PHE A 54 -2.06 22.82 -5.54
C PHE A 54 -3.21 22.00 -4.95
N ASP A 55 -2.93 20.78 -4.51
CA ASP A 55 -3.93 19.84 -3.98
C ASP A 55 -4.25 20.06 -2.48
N GLY A 56 -3.74 21.14 -1.89
CA GLY A 56 -3.81 21.41 -0.45
C GLY A 56 -2.58 20.96 0.34
N ARG A 57 -1.69 20.16 -0.26
CA ARG A 57 -0.44 19.66 0.36
C ARG A 57 0.79 19.99 -0.49
N LYS A 58 0.71 19.81 -1.80
CA LYS A 58 1.82 20.03 -2.75
C LYS A 58 1.30 20.44 -4.13
N PHE A 59 2.18 20.99 -4.95
CA PHE A 59 1.90 21.20 -6.37
C PHE A 59 2.03 19.87 -7.11
N ASN A 60 0.92 19.38 -7.63
CA ASN A 60 0.85 18.21 -8.50
C ASN A 60 0.42 18.61 -9.91
N TRP A 61 0.60 17.72 -10.86
CA TRP A 61 0.06 17.91 -12.20
C TRP A 61 -1.45 17.68 -12.20
N ALA A 62 -2.17 18.54 -12.92
CA ALA A 62 -3.60 18.38 -13.13
C ALA A 62 -3.89 17.09 -13.92
N ASP A 63 -5.03 16.46 -13.62
CA ASP A 63 -5.52 15.36 -14.44
C ASP A 63 -5.89 15.88 -15.83
N PHE A 64 -5.20 15.38 -16.87
CA PHE A 64 -5.37 15.91 -18.22
C PHE A 64 -6.76 15.71 -18.79
N GLU A 65 -7.44 14.62 -18.44
CA GLU A 65 -8.80 14.35 -18.92
C GLU A 65 -9.77 15.38 -18.34
N THR A 66 -9.74 15.58 -17.02
CA THR A 66 -10.56 16.58 -16.31
C THR A 66 -10.25 17.99 -16.82
N LEU A 67 -8.97 18.36 -16.91
CA LEU A 67 -8.56 19.68 -17.40
C LEU A 67 -9.00 19.92 -18.86
N TYR A 68 -8.92 18.89 -19.71
CA TYR A 68 -9.41 18.97 -21.07
C TYR A 68 -10.93 19.20 -21.09
N GLU A 69 -11.70 18.45 -20.30
CA GLU A 69 -13.16 18.62 -20.17
C GLU A 69 -13.52 20.05 -19.73
N ASP A 70 -12.90 20.54 -18.66
CA ASP A 70 -13.14 21.87 -18.12
C ASP A 70 -12.84 22.95 -19.15
N LYS A 71 -11.75 22.81 -19.91
CA LYS A 71 -11.43 23.73 -20.99
C LYS A 71 -12.45 23.68 -22.11
N VAL A 72 -12.90 22.49 -22.53
CA VAL A 72 -13.98 22.35 -23.51
C VAL A 72 -15.23 23.10 -23.05
N PHE A 73 -15.66 22.92 -21.80
CA PHE A 73 -16.81 23.64 -21.25
C PHE A 73 -16.58 25.14 -21.15
N SER A 74 -15.38 25.58 -20.75
CA SER A 74 -15.04 27.00 -20.68
C SER A 74 -15.13 27.70 -22.04
N ILE A 75 -14.62 27.06 -23.11
CA ILE A 75 -14.69 27.60 -24.48
C ILE A 75 -16.16 27.66 -24.96
N ASN A 76 -16.97 26.68 -24.60
CA ASN A 76 -18.39 26.64 -24.96
C ASN A 76 -19.27 27.58 -24.13
N THR A 77 -18.79 28.11 -23.01
CA THR A 77 -19.58 29.01 -22.14
C THR A 77 -19.07 30.45 -22.15
N ALA A 78 -17.86 30.67 -22.67
CA ALA A 78 -17.27 31.99 -22.82
C ALA A 78 -18.03 32.86 -23.84
N ASP A 79 -18.00 34.18 -23.60
CA ASP A 79 -18.54 35.19 -24.51
C ASP A 79 -17.55 35.47 -25.66
N PHE A 80 -17.29 34.44 -26.47
CA PHE A 80 -16.43 34.53 -27.64
C PHE A 80 -17.24 34.75 -28.91
N GLU A 81 -16.67 35.50 -29.85
CA GLU A 81 -17.15 35.44 -31.23
C GLU A 81 -16.97 34.01 -31.78
N LYS A 82 -17.90 33.54 -32.61
CA LYS A 82 -17.90 32.15 -33.12
C LYS A 82 -16.55 31.71 -33.70
N PHE A 83 -15.89 32.59 -34.46
CA PHE A 83 -14.58 32.28 -35.07
C PHE A 83 -13.50 32.08 -34.01
N GLN A 84 -13.50 32.89 -32.95
CA GLN A 84 -12.55 32.76 -31.84
C GLN A 84 -12.77 31.45 -31.08
N ALA A 85 -14.01 31.11 -30.75
CA ALA A 85 -14.33 29.86 -30.04
C ALA A 85 -13.87 28.62 -30.82
N VAL A 86 -14.08 28.59 -32.15
CA VAL A 86 -13.61 27.49 -33.01
C VAL A 86 -12.08 27.41 -33.03
N ASN A 87 -11.37 28.53 -33.14
CA ASN A 87 -9.90 28.52 -33.13
C ASN A 87 -9.33 28.02 -31.79
N GLU A 88 -9.91 28.44 -30.66
CA GLU A 88 -9.50 27.94 -29.33
C GLU A 88 -9.77 26.43 -29.19
N MET A 89 -10.92 25.97 -29.70
CA MET A 89 -11.26 24.54 -29.70
C MET A 89 -10.31 23.72 -30.59
N ASP A 90 -9.96 24.23 -31.77
CA ASP A 90 -9.00 23.58 -32.67
C ASP A 90 -7.60 23.52 -32.06
N LYS A 91 -7.17 24.60 -31.40
CA LYS A 91 -5.90 24.62 -30.64
C LYS A 91 -5.92 23.58 -29.53
N LEU A 92 -6.97 23.53 -28.70
CA LEU A 92 -7.10 22.55 -27.63
C LEU A 92 -7.08 21.11 -28.15
N ASN A 93 -7.76 20.85 -29.28
CA ASN A 93 -7.74 19.55 -29.93
C ASN A 93 -6.35 19.18 -30.46
N GLN A 94 -5.60 20.16 -30.97
CA GLN A 94 -4.21 19.97 -31.42
C GLN A 94 -3.28 19.71 -30.24
N ASP A 95 -3.44 20.43 -29.13
CA ASP A 95 -2.68 20.23 -27.89
C ASP A 95 -2.85 18.80 -27.37
N LEU A 96 -4.07 18.28 -27.34
CA LEU A 96 -4.31 16.88 -26.94
C LEU A 96 -3.64 15.89 -27.92
N SER A 97 -3.73 16.14 -29.23
CA SER A 97 -3.11 15.25 -30.24
C SER A 97 -1.58 15.22 -30.12
N ASN A 98 -0.96 16.38 -29.84
CA ASN A 98 0.47 16.47 -29.59
C ASN A 98 0.86 15.75 -28.30
N LEU A 99 0.06 15.91 -27.23
CA LEU A 99 0.26 15.23 -25.96
C LEU A 99 0.26 13.71 -26.14
N GLU A 100 -0.69 13.17 -26.91
CA GLU A 100 -0.78 11.74 -27.23
C GLU A 100 0.47 11.21 -27.92
N LEU A 101 0.97 11.95 -28.91
CA LEU A 101 2.17 11.56 -29.64
C LEU A 101 3.41 11.57 -28.73
N GLU A 102 3.57 12.62 -27.92
CA GLU A 102 4.69 12.72 -26.98
C GLU A 102 4.62 11.62 -25.90
N PHE A 103 3.43 11.37 -25.36
CA PHE A 103 3.22 10.31 -24.39
C PHE A 103 3.50 8.93 -24.99
N TYR A 104 3.06 8.67 -26.23
CA TYR A 104 3.37 7.44 -26.95
C TYR A 104 4.88 7.22 -27.07
N ASN A 105 5.62 8.24 -27.51
CA ASN A 105 7.07 8.16 -27.68
C ASN A 105 7.79 7.90 -26.35
N TYR A 106 7.41 8.65 -25.31
CA TYR A 106 7.92 8.47 -23.96
C TYR A 106 7.66 7.05 -23.43
N LEU A 107 6.40 6.63 -23.46
CA LEU A 107 6.00 5.35 -22.90
C LEU A 107 6.65 4.19 -23.67
N GLN A 108 6.76 4.30 -24.99
CA GLN A 108 7.48 3.32 -25.81
C GLN A 108 8.95 3.19 -25.37
N GLN A 109 9.63 4.30 -25.09
CA GLN A 109 11.01 4.28 -24.60
C GLN A 109 11.13 3.62 -23.22
N VAL A 110 10.29 4.03 -22.26
CA VAL A 110 10.30 3.48 -20.89
C VAL A 110 9.98 1.99 -20.90
N TYR A 111 8.93 1.60 -21.62
CA TYR A 111 8.51 0.21 -21.73
C TYR A 111 9.57 -0.67 -22.41
N ARG A 112 10.23 -0.18 -23.46
CA ARG A 112 11.33 -0.91 -24.10
C ARG A 112 12.50 -1.12 -23.13
N SER A 113 12.86 -0.12 -22.35
CA SER A 113 13.90 -0.23 -21.33
C SER A 113 13.54 -1.28 -20.28
N TRP A 114 12.31 -1.24 -19.77
CA TRP A 114 11.80 -2.23 -18.82
C TRP A 114 11.85 -3.65 -19.39
N LYS A 115 11.36 -3.85 -20.62
CA LYS A 115 11.35 -5.15 -21.29
C LYS A 115 12.75 -5.73 -21.46
N GLN A 116 13.75 -4.89 -21.73
CA GLN A 116 15.15 -5.30 -21.84
C GLN A 116 15.77 -5.65 -20.48
N SER A 117 15.21 -5.14 -19.38
CA SER A 117 15.66 -5.42 -18.02
C SER A 117 15.00 -6.63 -17.38
N LEU A 118 14.02 -7.26 -18.05
CA LEU A 118 13.33 -8.44 -17.52
C LEU A 118 14.31 -9.60 -17.32
N PRO A 119 14.25 -10.31 -16.19
CA PRO A 119 15.06 -11.50 -15.97
C PRO A 119 14.65 -12.62 -16.93
N ILE A 120 15.60 -13.52 -17.22
CA ILE A 120 15.36 -14.68 -18.09
C ILE A 120 14.35 -15.63 -17.43
N ASP A 121 14.51 -15.86 -16.12
CA ASP A 121 13.60 -16.65 -15.30
C ASP A 121 12.67 -15.71 -14.53
N LEU A 122 11.46 -15.51 -15.06
CA LEU A 122 10.43 -14.71 -14.42
C LEU A 122 9.84 -15.51 -13.24
N GLN A 123 10.05 -15.01 -12.03
CA GLN A 123 9.30 -15.45 -10.85
C GLN A 123 8.11 -14.52 -10.66
N LEU A 124 6.92 -14.97 -11.02
CA LEU A 124 5.68 -14.25 -10.75
C LEU A 124 5.20 -14.56 -9.34
N ASN A 125 4.55 -13.58 -8.72
CA ASN A 125 3.81 -13.84 -7.50
C ASN A 125 2.65 -14.82 -7.79
N PRO A 126 2.52 -15.95 -7.06
CA PRO A 126 1.49 -16.96 -7.32
C PRO A 126 0.05 -16.40 -7.28
N VAL A 127 -0.17 -15.31 -6.52
CA VAL A 127 -1.45 -14.61 -6.48
C VAL A 127 -1.89 -14.17 -7.88
N TYR A 128 -0.98 -13.61 -8.69
CA TYR A 128 -1.32 -13.12 -10.03
C TYR A 128 -1.49 -14.27 -11.02
N GLU A 129 -0.68 -15.33 -10.92
CA GLU A 129 -0.89 -16.52 -11.75
C GLU A 129 -2.29 -17.11 -11.51
N ASN A 130 -2.68 -17.28 -10.24
CA ASN A 130 -3.99 -17.78 -9.86
C ASN A 130 -5.13 -16.84 -10.26
N LEU A 131 -4.93 -15.53 -10.09
CA LEU A 131 -5.93 -14.51 -10.39
C LEU A 131 -6.21 -14.44 -11.89
N PHE A 132 -5.17 -14.44 -12.73
CA PHE A 132 -5.30 -14.35 -14.20
C PHE A 132 -5.69 -15.68 -14.86
N CYS A 133 -5.36 -16.83 -14.26
CA CYS A 133 -5.72 -18.14 -14.79
C CYS A 133 -7.24 -18.25 -15.05
N LYS A 134 -7.64 -18.44 -16.31
CA LYS A 134 -9.04 -18.48 -16.79
C LYS A 134 -9.87 -17.23 -16.48
N ALA A 135 -9.25 -16.06 -16.27
CA ALA A 135 -9.98 -14.81 -16.05
C ALA A 135 -10.39 -14.12 -17.36
N HIS A 136 -11.44 -13.32 -17.29
CA HIS A 136 -11.74 -12.28 -18.26
C HIS A 136 -11.05 -10.98 -17.84
N VAL A 137 -10.04 -10.55 -18.60
CA VAL A 137 -9.21 -9.40 -18.23
C VAL A 137 -9.65 -8.17 -19.00
N ILE A 138 -9.97 -7.10 -18.29
CA ILE A 138 -10.29 -5.79 -18.83
C ILE A 138 -9.05 -4.90 -18.65
N ASN A 139 -8.28 -4.70 -19.72
CA ASN A 139 -7.01 -3.99 -19.67
C ASN A 139 -7.13 -2.54 -20.14
N PHE A 140 -6.71 -1.63 -19.27
CA PHE A 140 -6.62 -0.19 -19.52
C PHE A 140 -5.18 0.26 -19.77
N ASN A 141 -4.17 -0.60 -19.55
CA ASN A 141 -2.77 -0.23 -19.76
C ASN A 141 -2.44 -0.17 -21.24
N TYR A 142 -1.62 0.80 -21.65
CA TYR A 142 -1.17 0.94 -23.03
C TYR A 142 -0.04 -0.03 -23.42
N THR A 143 0.64 -0.66 -22.45
CA THR A 143 1.76 -1.58 -22.69
C THR A 143 1.30 -3.03 -22.86
N ASN A 144 2.16 -3.92 -23.36
CA ASN A 144 1.86 -5.37 -23.41
C ASN A 144 2.49 -6.13 -22.24
N SER A 145 2.60 -5.49 -21.07
CA SER A 145 3.18 -6.10 -19.87
C SER A 145 2.52 -7.44 -19.53
N LEU A 146 1.19 -7.55 -19.64
CA LEU A 146 0.45 -8.81 -19.43
C LEU A 146 0.93 -9.97 -20.32
N SER A 147 1.23 -9.71 -21.59
CA SER A 147 1.72 -10.73 -22.52
C SER A 147 3.17 -11.09 -22.25
N ASP A 148 4.01 -10.09 -21.95
CA ASP A 148 5.43 -10.34 -21.62
C ASP A 148 5.59 -11.14 -20.32
N LEU A 149 4.63 -11.01 -19.40
CA LEU A 149 4.52 -11.82 -18.18
C LEU A 149 3.77 -13.15 -18.38
N LYS A 150 3.33 -13.47 -19.60
CA LYS A 150 2.51 -14.68 -19.91
C LYS A 150 1.17 -14.76 -19.18
N LEU A 151 0.74 -13.69 -18.51
CA LEU A 151 -0.56 -13.61 -17.84
C LEU A 151 -1.72 -13.57 -18.84
N ALA A 152 -1.49 -12.98 -20.02
CA ALA A 152 -2.45 -13.00 -21.12
C ALA A 152 -2.68 -14.40 -21.69
N GLU A 153 -1.68 -15.29 -21.64
CA GLU A 153 -1.76 -16.65 -22.20
C GLU A 153 -2.58 -17.61 -21.32
N ILE A 154 -2.60 -17.36 -20.00
CA ILE A 154 -3.37 -18.16 -19.04
C ILE A 154 -4.78 -17.61 -18.81
N ALA A 155 -5.07 -16.38 -19.27
CA ALA A 155 -6.39 -15.79 -19.23
C ALA A 155 -7.35 -16.48 -20.20
N THR A 156 -8.65 -16.40 -19.92
CA THR A 156 -9.69 -16.83 -20.87
C THR A 156 -9.75 -15.87 -22.04
N GLU A 157 -9.80 -14.57 -21.74
CA GLU A 157 -9.84 -13.49 -22.73
C GLU A 157 -9.20 -12.23 -22.14
N VAL A 158 -8.60 -11.40 -22.99
CA VAL A 158 -8.09 -10.06 -22.65
C VAL A 158 -8.73 -9.04 -23.57
N TYR A 159 -9.36 -8.01 -23.00
CA TYR A 159 -10.04 -6.93 -23.70
C TYR A 159 -9.25 -5.63 -23.54
N GLN A 160 -8.79 -5.05 -24.65
CA GLN A 160 -7.97 -3.83 -24.64
C GLN A 160 -8.82 -2.57 -24.88
N LEU A 161 -9.11 -1.79 -23.83
CA LEU A 161 -10.14 -0.74 -23.90
C LEU A 161 -9.62 0.69 -24.17
N HIS A 162 -8.32 0.95 -24.00
CA HIS A 162 -7.72 2.30 -24.13
C HIS A 162 -6.75 2.44 -25.32
N GLY A 163 -6.69 1.42 -26.18
CA GLY A 163 -5.67 1.31 -27.22
C GLY A 163 -4.35 0.77 -26.66
N SER A 164 -3.30 0.75 -27.48
CA SER A 164 -2.01 0.18 -27.09
C SER A 164 -0.84 0.78 -27.86
N LEU A 165 0.37 0.62 -27.31
CA LEU A 165 1.62 0.92 -28.01
C LEU A 165 1.77 0.14 -29.31
N ASN A 166 1.25 -1.10 -29.38
CA ASN A 166 1.35 -1.92 -30.60
C ASN A 166 0.52 -1.38 -31.76
N GLN A 167 -0.67 -0.88 -31.45
CA GLN A 167 -1.60 -0.34 -32.43
C GLN A 167 -1.37 1.16 -32.68
N ALA A 168 -0.52 1.82 -31.87
CA ALA A 168 -0.26 3.26 -31.91
C ALA A 168 -1.54 4.11 -31.86
N ASN A 169 -2.51 3.65 -31.06
CA ASN A 169 -3.86 4.22 -30.98
C ASN A 169 -4.23 4.56 -29.52
N ILE A 170 -3.29 5.13 -28.76
CA ILE A 170 -3.56 5.64 -27.41
C ILE A 170 -4.73 6.63 -27.48
N ILE A 171 -5.73 6.42 -26.63
CA ILE A 171 -6.90 7.30 -26.52
C ILE A 171 -6.88 7.98 -25.16
N PHE A 172 -6.61 9.28 -25.16
CA PHE A 172 -7.05 10.17 -24.09
C PHE A 172 -8.39 10.80 -24.45
N GLY A 173 -9.15 11.20 -23.45
CA GLY A 173 -10.35 11.98 -23.69
C GLY A 173 -11.31 11.96 -22.51
N GLY A 174 -12.11 13.02 -22.46
CA GLY A 174 -13.11 13.19 -21.42
C GLY A 174 -14.42 12.44 -21.66
N GLY A 175 -15.20 12.28 -20.60
CA GLY A 175 -16.58 11.81 -20.59
C GLY A 175 -17.57 12.94 -20.86
N LEU A 176 -17.44 13.65 -21.97
CA LEU A 176 -18.29 14.79 -22.32
C LEU A 176 -19.72 14.34 -22.70
N VAL A 177 -19.81 13.23 -23.43
CA VAL A 177 -21.10 12.63 -23.82
C VAL A 177 -21.75 11.98 -22.60
N GLY A 178 -22.97 12.44 -22.27
CA GLY A 178 -23.69 11.97 -21.09
C GLY A 178 -23.39 12.78 -19.81
N HIS A 179 -22.47 13.75 -19.87
CA HIS A 179 -22.27 14.72 -18.81
C HIS A 179 -23.51 15.61 -18.64
N GLU A 180 -23.82 16.06 -17.42
CA GLU A 180 -24.97 16.94 -17.14
C GLU A 180 -24.94 18.22 -17.98
N SER A 181 -23.73 18.76 -18.17
CA SER A 181 -23.47 19.97 -18.96
C SER A 181 -23.32 19.71 -20.47
N SER A 182 -23.56 18.49 -20.96
CA SER A 182 -23.40 18.15 -22.38
C SER A 182 -24.27 19.01 -23.31
N SER A 183 -25.41 19.52 -22.83
CA SER A 183 -26.28 20.45 -23.57
C SER A 183 -25.63 21.81 -23.85
N LEU A 184 -24.55 22.16 -23.16
CA LEU A 184 -23.82 23.42 -23.36
C LEU A 184 -22.87 23.36 -24.57
N LEU A 185 -22.58 22.15 -25.07
CA LEU A 185 -21.61 21.93 -26.13
C LEU A 185 -22.21 22.29 -27.49
N HIS A 186 -21.74 23.37 -28.10
CA HIS A 186 -22.24 23.88 -29.38
C HIS A 186 -21.14 24.37 -30.34
N VAL A 187 -19.91 24.55 -29.84
CA VAL A 187 -18.74 24.91 -30.65
C VAL A 187 -18.31 23.69 -31.47
N GLU A 188 -18.06 23.89 -32.76
CA GLU A 188 -17.58 22.83 -33.65
C GLU A 188 -16.26 22.24 -33.14
N GLY A 189 -16.13 20.92 -33.18
CA GLY A 189 -14.93 20.23 -32.67
C GLY A 189 -14.97 19.86 -31.18
N SER A 190 -15.96 20.31 -30.39
CA SER A 190 -16.04 20.03 -28.94
C SER A 190 -16.09 18.54 -28.59
N LEU A 191 -16.76 17.73 -29.42
CA LEU A 191 -16.89 16.28 -29.20
C LEU A 191 -15.83 15.48 -29.98
N LYS A 192 -14.86 16.14 -30.62
CA LYS A 192 -13.88 15.46 -31.48
C LYS A 192 -13.06 14.44 -30.70
N ASN A 193 -12.67 14.80 -29.48
CA ASN A 193 -11.85 13.94 -28.61
C ASN A 193 -12.62 13.42 -27.39
N ASP A 194 -13.96 13.44 -27.42
CA ASP A 194 -14.74 12.70 -26.44
C ASP A 194 -14.40 11.20 -26.51
N LYS A 195 -14.22 10.56 -25.36
CA LYS A 195 -13.76 9.17 -25.27
C LYS A 195 -14.69 8.20 -25.97
N MET A 196 -16.01 8.33 -25.77
CA MET A 196 -16.99 7.46 -26.41
C MET A 196 -17.01 7.65 -27.93
N VAL A 197 -16.86 8.88 -28.41
CA VAL A 197 -16.77 9.18 -29.84
C VAL A 197 -15.52 8.54 -30.46
N ARG A 198 -14.37 8.63 -29.79
CA ARG A 198 -13.11 8.04 -30.26
C ARG A 198 -13.13 6.53 -30.24
N VAL A 199 -13.63 5.92 -29.16
CA VAL A 199 -13.85 4.47 -29.07
C VAL A 199 -14.68 3.97 -30.25
N LYS A 200 -15.77 4.65 -30.61
CA LYS A 200 -16.62 4.27 -31.76
C LYS A 200 -15.95 4.46 -33.12
N ARG A 201 -14.94 5.33 -33.23
CA ARG A 201 -14.20 5.59 -34.46
C ARG A 201 -13.04 4.61 -34.65
N ASP A 202 -12.44 4.15 -33.56
CA ASP A 202 -11.40 3.13 -33.57
C ASP A 202 -12.03 1.75 -33.70
N SER A 203 -11.91 1.13 -34.87
CA SER A 203 -12.53 -0.17 -35.14
C SER A 203 -12.01 -1.29 -34.24
N PHE A 204 -10.75 -1.21 -33.81
CA PHE A 204 -10.16 -2.22 -32.93
C PHE A 204 -10.77 -2.09 -31.54
N ILE A 205 -10.69 -0.92 -30.92
CA ILE A 205 -11.19 -0.70 -29.55
C ILE A 205 -12.70 -0.92 -29.50
N PHE A 206 -13.45 -0.45 -30.50
CA PHE A 206 -14.89 -0.72 -30.59
C PHE A 206 -15.19 -2.22 -30.58
N SER A 207 -14.43 -3.01 -31.35
CA SER A 207 -14.61 -4.47 -31.37
C SER A 207 -14.26 -5.14 -30.03
N GLU A 208 -13.30 -4.60 -29.28
CA GLU A 208 -12.97 -5.08 -27.94
C GLU A 208 -14.10 -4.80 -26.95
N PHE A 209 -14.73 -3.63 -27.02
CA PHE A 209 -15.93 -3.30 -26.23
C PHE A 209 -17.11 -4.22 -26.56
N ASP A 210 -17.36 -4.49 -27.84
CA ASP A 210 -18.43 -5.40 -28.28
C ASP A 210 -18.16 -6.83 -27.78
N ARG A 211 -16.93 -7.33 -27.93
CA ARG A 211 -16.51 -8.64 -27.39
C ARG A 211 -16.68 -8.71 -25.88
N LEU A 212 -16.29 -7.67 -25.16
CA LEU A 212 -16.44 -7.59 -23.71
C LEU A 212 -17.92 -7.60 -23.32
N HIS A 213 -18.76 -6.84 -24.02
CA HIS A 213 -20.20 -6.79 -23.80
C HIS A 213 -20.86 -8.17 -24.01
N ASP A 214 -20.49 -8.88 -25.08
CA ASP A 214 -21.00 -10.21 -25.41
C ASP A 214 -20.54 -11.29 -24.43
N SER A 215 -19.35 -11.11 -23.83
CA SER A 215 -18.83 -12.03 -22.81
C SER A 215 -19.66 -11.99 -21.52
N PHE A 216 -20.23 -10.83 -21.20
CA PHE A 216 -21.04 -10.62 -20.02
C PHE A 216 -22.46 -11.15 -20.25
N LYS A 217 -22.65 -12.46 -20.04
CA LYS A 217 -23.98 -13.07 -20.01
C LYS A 217 -24.57 -12.89 -18.62
N ASP A 218 -25.75 -12.26 -18.52
CA ASP A 218 -26.44 -11.82 -17.30
C ASP A 218 -26.83 -12.93 -16.26
N LYS A 219 -26.19 -14.10 -16.25
CA LYS A 219 -26.62 -15.27 -15.44
C LYS A 219 -25.52 -16.02 -14.70
N VAL A 220 -24.26 -15.59 -14.75
CA VAL A 220 -23.17 -16.26 -14.04
C VAL A 220 -22.64 -15.36 -12.93
N ASP A 221 -22.59 -15.88 -11.70
CA ASP A 221 -21.94 -15.20 -10.59
C ASP A 221 -20.44 -15.05 -10.89
N PHE A 222 -19.91 -13.86 -10.64
CA PHE A 222 -18.48 -13.58 -10.81
C PHE A 222 -17.91 -12.76 -9.65
N ASP A 223 -16.62 -12.94 -9.42
CA ASP A 223 -15.83 -12.07 -8.55
C ASP A 223 -15.03 -11.08 -9.42
N LEU A 224 -14.95 -9.84 -8.95
CA LEU A 224 -14.26 -8.75 -9.62
C LEU A 224 -12.97 -8.43 -8.87
N TYR A 225 -11.86 -8.32 -9.60
CA TYR A 225 -10.54 -7.96 -9.08
C TYR A 225 -10.09 -6.67 -9.75
N ILE A 226 -9.69 -5.67 -8.97
CA ILE A 226 -9.31 -4.34 -9.49
C ILE A 226 -7.85 -4.07 -9.13
N LEU A 227 -6.98 -4.11 -10.13
CA LEU A 227 -5.52 -3.97 -10.02
C LEU A 227 -5.08 -2.62 -10.57
N GLY A 228 -4.58 -1.72 -9.70
CA GLY A 228 -3.91 -0.49 -10.15
C GLY A 228 -4.77 0.49 -10.95
N HIS A 229 -6.09 0.35 -10.92
CA HIS A 229 -7.03 1.25 -11.60
C HIS A 229 -7.50 2.35 -10.63
N SER A 230 -7.60 3.60 -11.11
CA SER A 230 -7.98 4.76 -10.29
C SER A 230 -9.47 4.77 -9.91
N LEU A 231 -10.32 4.11 -10.72
CA LEU A 231 -11.80 4.17 -10.63
C LEU A 231 -12.37 5.58 -10.77
N ALA A 232 -11.56 6.53 -11.22
CA ALA A 232 -11.91 7.91 -11.45
C ALA A 232 -12.30 8.15 -12.92
N SER A 233 -12.73 9.38 -13.18
CA SER A 233 -12.94 9.96 -14.51
C SER A 233 -13.91 9.18 -15.43
N SER A 234 -13.62 9.23 -16.73
CA SER A 234 -14.39 8.76 -17.86
C SER A 234 -14.53 7.23 -17.95
N ASP A 235 -13.78 6.46 -17.15
CA ASP A 235 -13.78 5.00 -17.18
C ASP A 235 -14.88 4.35 -16.33
N LEU A 236 -15.29 5.04 -15.25
CA LEU A 236 -16.28 4.52 -14.32
C LEU A 236 -17.63 4.13 -14.98
N PRO A 237 -18.17 4.87 -15.96
CA PRO A 237 -19.36 4.47 -16.70
C PRO A 237 -19.25 3.09 -17.35
N PHE A 238 -18.08 2.72 -17.87
CA PHE A 238 -17.85 1.41 -18.50
C PHE A 238 -17.75 0.29 -17.46
N LEU A 239 -17.19 0.59 -16.28
CA LEU A 239 -17.01 -0.36 -15.19
C LEU A 239 -18.28 -0.55 -14.35
N ARG A 240 -19.24 0.37 -14.45
CA ARG A 240 -20.47 0.42 -13.62
C ARG A 240 -21.22 -0.91 -13.58
N ARG A 241 -21.39 -1.58 -14.73
CA ARG A 241 -22.09 -2.88 -14.81
C ARG A 241 -21.37 -3.96 -14.00
N TYR A 242 -20.04 -4.00 -14.04
CA TYR A 242 -19.25 -4.99 -13.32
C TYR A 242 -19.31 -4.75 -11.81
N LEU A 243 -19.21 -3.49 -11.38
CA LEU A 243 -19.30 -3.12 -9.95
C LEU A 243 -20.68 -3.47 -9.36
N LEU A 244 -21.77 -3.24 -10.09
CA LEU A 244 -23.13 -3.54 -9.61
C LEU A 244 -23.39 -5.05 -9.49
N HIS A 245 -22.94 -5.83 -10.47
CA HIS A 245 -23.29 -7.25 -10.58
C HIS A 245 -22.26 -8.21 -9.98
N ALA A 246 -21.08 -7.74 -9.59
CA ALA A 246 -20.10 -8.57 -8.91
C ALA A 246 -20.68 -9.15 -7.61
N ARG A 247 -20.30 -10.40 -7.32
CA ARG A 247 -20.57 -11.05 -6.04
C ARG A 247 -19.67 -10.49 -4.94
N ARG A 248 -18.38 -10.29 -5.26
CA ARG A 248 -17.35 -9.68 -4.42
C ARG A 248 -16.45 -8.80 -5.28
N ILE A 249 -15.93 -7.74 -4.67
CA ILE A 249 -15.02 -6.80 -5.33
C ILE A 249 -13.72 -6.74 -4.53
N TYR A 250 -12.66 -7.33 -5.05
CA TYR A 250 -11.32 -7.26 -4.47
C TYR A 250 -10.61 -6.03 -5.02
N LEU A 251 -10.46 -5.02 -4.17
CA LEU A 251 -9.83 -3.76 -4.50
C LEU A 251 -8.37 -3.78 -4.05
N PHE A 252 -7.44 -3.90 -5.00
CA PHE A 252 -6.02 -3.88 -4.70
C PHE A 252 -5.56 -2.43 -4.50
N TYR A 253 -4.97 -2.18 -3.34
CA TYR A 253 -4.57 -0.85 -2.92
C TYR A 253 -3.07 -0.72 -2.75
N PHE A 254 -2.57 0.48 -3.03
CA PHE A 254 -1.21 0.90 -2.74
C PHE A 254 -1.24 1.97 -1.66
N GLU A 255 -0.53 1.75 -0.55
CA GLU A 255 -0.52 2.64 0.62
C GLU A 255 -1.96 3.03 1.05
N ASN A 256 -2.30 4.31 0.96
CA ASN A 256 -3.61 4.85 1.35
C ASN A 256 -4.48 5.23 0.13
N ASP A 257 -4.17 4.75 -1.08
CA ASP A 257 -4.93 5.06 -2.30
C ASP A 257 -6.38 4.52 -2.27
N PHE A 258 -6.67 3.58 -1.37
CA PHE A 258 -8.01 3.05 -1.18
C PHE A 258 -8.98 4.11 -0.62
N GLU A 259 -8.50 5.10 0.13
CA GLU A 259 -9.37 6.13 0.71
C GLU A 259 -10.12 6.92 -0.37
N GLU A 260 -9.40 7.33 -1.42
CA GLU A 260 -9.95 8.07 -2.54
C GLU A 260 -10.91 7.19 -3.36
N LYS A 261 -10.49 5.96 -3.67
CA LYS A 261 -11.33 5.00 -4.40
C LYS A 261 -12.63 4.69 -3.66
N LEU A 262 -12.59 4.52 -2.33
CA LEU A 262 -13.78 4.30 -1.52
C LEU A 262 -14.68 5.53 -1.46
N LYS A 263 -14.12 6.76 -1.43
CA LYS A 263 -14.90 8.00 -1.53
C LYS A 263 -15.65 8.08 -2.86
N ILE A 264 -14.97 7.76 -3.97
CA ILE A 264 -15.59 7.72 -5.30
C ILE A 264 -16.74 6.71 -5.31
N LEU A 265 -16.48 5.47 -4.86
CA LEU A 265 -17.51 4.42 -4.82
C LEU A 265 -18.70 4.83 -3.95
N ASN A 266 -18.47 5.41 -2.78
CA ASN A 266 -19.53 5.86 -1.87
C ASN A 266 -20.34 7.04 -2.43
N SER A 267 -19.75 7.86 -3.30
CA SER A 267 -20.47 8.96 -3.96
C SER A 267 -21.33 8.52 -5.14
N GLN A 268 -20.99 7.40 -5.80
CA GLN A 268 -21.58 6.96 -7.07
C GLN A 268 -22.47 5.71 -6.97
N PHE A 269 -22.34 4.93 -5.89
CA PHE A 269 -23.02 3.64 -5.72
C PHE A 269 -23.73 3.56 -4.37
N GLU A 270 -24.73 2.67 -4.33
CA GLU A 270 -25.43 2.33 -3.08
C GLU A 270 -24.54 1.49 -2.15
N ARG A 271 -24.99 1.39 -0.90
CA ARG A 271 -24.27 0.69 0.18
C ARG A 271 -24.01 -0.80 -0.14
N ASP A 272 -24.86 -1.41 -0.95
CA ASP A 272 -24.74 -2.81 -1.37
C ASP A 272 -23.44 -3.09 -2.15
N VAL A 273 -22.97 -2.15 -2.98
CA VAL A 273 -21.69 -2.27 -3.68
C VAL A 273 -20.53 -2.18 -2.70
N LEU A 274 -20.58 -1.23 -1.76
CA LEU A 274 -19.54 -1.04 -0.74
C LEU A 274 -19.38 -2.28 0.15
N GLU A 275 -20.48 -2.94 0.51
CA GLU A 275 -20.46 -4.15 1.34
C GLU A 275 -19.80 -5.35 0.66
N LYS A 276 -19.70 -5.34 -0.68
CA LYS A 276 -18.99 -6.35 -1.48
C LYS A 276 -17.49 -6.07 -1.59
N VAL A 277 -17.03 -4.87 -1.26
CA VAL A 277 -15.62 -4.48 -1.38
C VAL A 277 -14.79 -5.18 -0.31
N ARG A 278 -13.67 -5.76 -0.73
CA ARG A 278 -12.62 -6.36 0.10
C ARG A 278 -11.32 -5.70 -0.30
N LEU A 279 -10.67 -5.03 0.66
CA LEU A 279 -9.36 -4.44 0.43
C LEU A 279 -8.32 -5.54 0.36
N VAL A 280 -7.37 -5.39 -0.56
CA VAL A 280 -6.25 -6.32 -0.75
C VAL A 280 -4.99 -5.51 -0.93
N THR A 281 -3.92 -5.82 -0.19
CA THR A 281 -2.64 -5.16 -0.42
C THR A 281 -2.14 -5.49 -1.83
N PHE A 282 -1.72 -4.48 -2.59
CA PHE A 282 -1.13 -4.68 -3.90
C PHE A 282 0.33 -5.13 -3.80
N LEU A 283 0.54 -6.44 -3.74
CA LEU A 283 1.86 -7.08 -3.66
C LEU A 283 2.69 -6.88 -4.92
N ASP A 284 4.00 -7.04 -4.83
CA ASP A 284 4.89 -7.02 -6.00
C ASP A 284 4.53 -8.14 -6.99
N ILE A 285 4.30 -7.78 -8.26
CA ILE A 285 3.97 -8.73 -9.34
C ILE A 285 5.20 -9.56 -9.74
N LEU A 286 6.34 -8.87 -9.81
CA LEU A 286 7.68 -9.45 -9.96
C LEU A 286 8.44 -9.20 -8.66
N PRO A 287 8.41 -10.17 -7.73
CA PRO A 287 9.03 -10.04 -6.43
C PRO A 287 10.53 -9.81 -6.52
N LYS A 288 11.07 -9.01 -5.59
CA LYS A 288 12.50 -8.71 -5.49
C LYS A 288 13.04 -9.27 -4.19
N GLU A 289 14.23 -9.85 -4.24
CA GLU A 289 14.88 -10.34 -3.02
C GLU A 289 15.16 -9.18 -2.02
N PRO A 290 15.04 -9.42 -0.70
CA PRO A 290 14.59 -10.67 -0.08
C PRO A 290 13.08 -10.92 -0.27
N CYS A 291 12.69 -12.18 -0.45
CA CYS A 291 11.29 -12.58 -0.54
C CYS A 291 10.95 -13.83 0.27
N GLU A 292 9.71 -13.91 0.75
CA GLU A 292 9.22 -15.03 1.55
C GLU A 292 7.91 -15.57 0.96
N LEU A 293 7.81 -16.90 0.83
CA LEU A 293 6.63 -17.58 0.34
C LEU A 293 5.80 -18.10 1.51
N PHE A 294 4.53 -17.71 1.55
CA PHE A 294 3.54 -18.18 2.50
C PHE A 294 2.54 -19.10 1.81
N GLU A 295 2.21 -20.24 2.43
CA GLU A 295 1.29 -21.23 1.87
C GLU A 295 0.24 -21.66 2.89
N ARG A 296 -1.01 -21.21 2.69
CA ARG A 296 -2.16 -21.69 3.45
C ARG A 296 -2.43 -23.16 3.11
N SER A 297 -2.05 -24.05 4.01
CA SER A 297 -2.34 -25.48 3.84
C SER A 297 -3.85 -25.76 4.01
N SER A 298 -4.50 -26.27 2.96
CA SER A 298 -5.87 -26.78 3.05
C SER A 298 -5.80 -28.25 3.44
N THR A 299 -5.79 -28.57 4.75
CA THR A 299 -6.03 -29.95 5.19
C THR A 299 -7.40 -30.08 5.86
N ALA A 300 -8.15 -31.04 5.34
CA ALA A 300 -9.50 -31.35 5.75
C ALA A 300 -9.56 -32.04 7.12
N SER A 301 -10.72 -31.90 7.75
CA SER A 301 -11.33 -32.84 8.70
C SER A 301 -11.04 -32.78 10.20
N ASP A 302 -10.26 -31.83 10.73
CA ASP A 302 -10.20 -31.59 12.18
C ASP A 302 -9.90 -30.12 12.54
N GLY A 303 -10.70 -29.18 12.04
CA GLY A 303 -11.04 -27.92 12.73
C GLY A 303 -9.95 -26.90 13.14
N GLN A 304 -8.66 -27.18 13.10
CA GLN A 304 -7.59 -26.23 13.43
C GLN A 304 -6.31 -26.60 12.70
N ILE A 305 -5.86 -25.71 11.82
CA ILE A 305 -4.50 -25.18 11.64
C ILE A 305 -4.59 -24.34 10.36
N ALA A 306 -4.78 -23.03 10.54
CA ALA A 306 -4.37 -22.04 9.54
C ALA A 306 -2.84 -22.01 9.54
N ASP A 307 -2.23 -21.65 8.42
CA ASP A 307 -0.79 -21.38 8.38
C ASP A 307 -0.48 -20.24 9.36
N LYS A 308 0.09 -20.59 10.52
CA LYS A 308 0.35 -19.65 11.61
C LYS A 308 1.32 -18.57 11.18
N ASP A 309 2.20 -18.86 10.23
CA ASP A 309 3.26 -17.95 9.81
C ASP A 309 2.70 -16.77 9.03
N LEU A 310 1.71 -16.99 8.15
CA LEU A 310 1.04 -15.89 7.43
C LEU A 310 0.12 -15.07 8.34
N GLU A 311 -0.60 -15.72 9.27
CA GLU A 311 -1.42 -14.99 10.24
C GLU A 311 -0.53 -14.13 11.17
N TYR A 312 0.60 -14.69 11.61
CA TYR A 312 1.60 -13.95 12.39
C TYR A 312 2.21 -12.79 11.60
N PHE A 313 2.52 -13.03 10.33
CA PHE A 313 2.99 -11.99 9.42
C PHE A 313 1.96 -10.88 9.22
N GLU A 314 0.67 -11.20 9.02
CA GLU A 314 -0.44 -10.25 8.91
C GLU A 314 -0.70 -9.47 10.22
N GLU A 315 -0.34 -10.03 11.39
CA GLU A 315 -0.34 -9.30 12.67
C GLU A 315 0.83 -8.34 12.79
N LEU A 316 2.01 -8.75 12.31
CA LEU A 316 3.25 -7.98 12.35
C LEU A 316 3.22 -6.79 11.38
N PHE A 317 2.75 -7.01 10.16
CA PHE A 317 2.74 -6.02 9.08
C PHE A 317 1.33 -5.52 8.77
N ASN A 318 1.22 -4.28 8.29
CA ASN A 318 -0.04 -3.69 7.84
C ASN A 318 -0.47 -4.19 6.44
N LEU A 319 -0.55 -5.51 6.26
CA LEU A 319 -1.00 -6.12 5.02
C LEU A 319 -2.40 -6.73 5.18
N THR A 320 -3.20 -6.64 4.12
CA THR A 320 -4.53 -7.25 4.04
C THR A 320 -4.53 -8.28 2.92
N ILE A 321 -4.56 -9.56 3.28
CA ILE A 321 -4.60 -10.69 2.34
C ILE A 321 -5.85 -11.54 2.60
N PRO A 322 -6.85 -11.54 1.69
CA PRO A 322 -8.08 -12.31 1.88
C PRO A 322 -7.84 -13.82 1.98
N LYS A 323 -8.73 -14.58 2.63
CA LYS A 323 -8.56 -16.02 2.91
C LYS A 323 -8.96 -16.97 1.77
N GLU A 324 -9.41 -16.45 0.64
CA GLU A 324 -9.84 -17.22 -0.52
C GLU A 324 -8.67 -17.98 -1.19
N ASP A 325 -8.97 -19.12 -1.83
CA ASP A 325 -7.99 -20.04 -2.41
C ASP A 325 -6.99 -19.39 -3.40
N ILE A 326 -7.40 -18.33 -4.10
CA ILE A 326 -6.49 -17.59 -4.99
C ILE A 326 -5.31 -16.94 -4.26
N PHE A 327 -5.47 -16.67 -2.96
CA PHE A 327 -4.48 -16.15 -2.03
C PHE A 327 -3.95 -17.26 -1.11
N SER A 328 -4.10 -18.53 -1.47
CA SER A 328 -3.56 -19.64 -0.68
C SER A 328 -2.04 -19.68 -0.74
N LYS A 329 -1.44 -19.15 -1.80
CA LYS A 329 0.01 -19.01 -1.95
C LYS A 329 0.33 -17.56 -2.24
N VAL A 330 1.15 -16.96 -1.39
CA VAL A 330 1.48 -15.54 -1.47
C VAL A 330 2.97 -15.36 -1.30
N LEU A 331 3.59 -14.66 -2.23
CA LEU A 331 4.99 -14.28 -2.10
C LEU A 331 5.05 -12.82 -1.68
N ILE A 332 5.71 -12.52 -0.56
CA ILE A 332 5.84 -11.16 -0.03
C ILE A 332 7.29 -10.75 -0.18
N SER A 333 7.52 -9.54 -0.70
CA SER A 333 8.86 -9.08 -1.05
C SER A 333 8.95 -7.57 -1.07
N GLY A 334 10.17 -7.07 -1.29
CA GLY A 334 10.42 -5.70 -1.73
C GLY A 334 9.74 -4.67 -0.82
N ARG A 335 8.89 -3.83 -1.39
CA ARG A 335 8.24 -2.70 -0.69
C ARG A 335 7.28 -3.11 0.42
N ASN A 336 6.86 -4.38 0.46
CA ASN A 336 5.98 -4.89 1.51
C ASN A 336 6.75 -5.48 2.70
N LEU A 337 8.07 -5.68 2.55
CA LEU A 337 8.99 -6.13 3.60
C LEU A 337 9.89 -4.98 4.05
N ASN A 338 9.31 -3.93 4.62
CA ASN A 338 10.06 -2.80 5.18
C ASN A 338 9.54 -2.42 6.57
N GLU A 339 10.37 -1.69 7.31
CA GLU A 339 10.11 -1.20 8.66
C GLU A 339 8.86 -0.32 8.73
N GLU A 340 8.59 0.49 7.69
CA GLU A 340 7.42 1.38 7.62
C GLU A 340 6.08 0.64 7.68
N ASN A 341 6.05 -0.61 7.22
CA ASN A 341 4.84 -1.43 7.22
C ASN A 341 4.65 -2.21 8.54
N ILE A 342 5.61 -2.19 9.48
CA ILE A 342 5.47 -2.87 10.76
C ILE A 342 4.41 -2.16 11.60
N ARG A 343 3.40 -2.91 12.04
CA ARG A 343 2.26 -2.38 12.78
C ARG A 343 2.39 -2.60 14.29
N ARG A 344 2.82 -3.79 14.69
CA ARG A 344 2.99 -4.21 16.09
C ARG A 344 3.86 -5.45 16.12
N ILE A 345 4.58 -5.66 17.22
CA ILE A 345 5.30 -6.92 17.43
C ILE A 345 4.64 -7.63 18.61
N HIS A 346 4.30 -8.91 18.43
CA HIS A 346 3.82 -9.75 19.53
C HIS A 346 4.69 -11.01 19.57
N VAL A 347 5.30 -11.30 20.71
CA VAL A 347 6.04 -12.54 20.93
C VAL A 347 5.32 -13.34 22.01
N ARG A 348 4.73 -14.47 21.65
CA ARG A 348 3.90 -15.31 22.54
C ARG A 348 4.55 -16.63 22.92
N SER A 349 5.57 -17.05 22.19
CA SER A 349 6.27 -18.31 22.42
C SER A 349 7.72 -18.26 21.91
N GLU A 350 8.49 -19.29 22.26
CA GLU A 350 9.84 -19.48 21.73
C GLU A 350 9.84 -19.76 20.22
N GLU A 351 8.79 -20.41 19.68
CA GLU A 351 8.70 -20.63 18.23
C GLU A 351 8.48 -19.31 17.47
N GLU A 352 7.65 -18.41 18.01
CA GLU A 352 7.48 -17.07 17.43
C GLU A 352 8.77 -16.24 17.54
N ALA A 353 9.52 -16.38 18.64
CA ALA A 353 10.81 -15.72 18.80
C ALA A 353 11.87 -16.23 17.80
N GLU A 354 11.93 -17.55 17.58
CA GLU A 354 12.79 -18.19 16.57
C GLU A 354 12.44 -17.68 15.17
N TRP A 355 11.15 -17.71 14.82
CA TRP A 355 10.66 -17.24 13.53
C TRP A 355 11.01 -15.77 13.29
N LEU A 356 10.74 -14.89 14.27
CA LEU A 356 11.08 -13.46 14.17
C LEU A 356 12.57 -13.26 13.99
N ASN A 357 13.40 -13.98 14.73
CA ASN A 357 14.84 -13.83 14.62
C ASN A 357 15.32 -14.22 13.22
N CYS A 358 14.92 -15.39 12.72
CA CYS A 358 15.26 -15.84 11.36
C CYS A 358 14.71 -14.90 10.28
N PHE A 359 13.56 -14.29 10.52
CA PHE A 359 12.96 -13.34 9.60
C PHE A 359 13.70 -12.00 9.60
N PHE A 360 14.01 -11.44 10.77
CA PHE A 360 14.76 -10.19 10.90
C PHE A 360 16.22 -10.31 10.46
N GLU A 361 16.83 -11.50 10.50
CA GLU A 361 18.15 -11.74 9.87
C GLU A 361 18.15 -11.51 8.35
N LYS A 362 16.98 -11.61 7.70
CA LYS A 362 16.82 -11.35 6.27
C LYS A 362 16.53 -9.87 5.97
N LEU A 363 16.26 -9.06 6.99
CA LEU A 363 15.89 -7.66 6.87
C LEU A 363 16.98 -6.77 7.46
N ASP A 364 17.34 -5.73 6.73
CA ASP A 364 18.31 -4.71 7.18
C ASP A 364 17.53 -3.42 7.40
N PHE A 365 17.17 -3.12 8.64
CA PHE A 365 16.45 -1.89 8.97
C PHE A 365 17.42 -0.73 9.09
N GLU A 366 17.04 0.43 8.55
CA GLU A 366 17.79 1.66 8.80
C GLU A 366 17.67 2.10 10.27
N ASP A 367 18.52 3.03 10.72
CA ASP A 367 18.51 3.52 12.10
C ASP A 367 17.20 4.23 12.49
N GLU A 368 16.46 4.76 11.50
CA GLU A 368 15.17 5.44 11.69
C GLU A 368 14.00 4.50 11.34
N VAL A 369 13.40 3.88 12.36
CA VAL A 369 12.22 3.01 12.20
C VAL A 369 10.96 3.63 12.83
N PRO A 370 9.75 3.30 12.35
CA PRO A 370 8.53 3.80 12.95
C PRO A 370 8.36 3.30 14.39
N SER A 371 7.67 4.11 15.19
CA SER A 371 7.39 3.76 16.58
C SER A 371 6.24 2.77 16.69
N VAL A 372 6.57 1.51 17.00
CA VAL A 372 5.61 0.40 17.02
C VAL A 372 5.41 -0.17 18.42
N PRO A 373 4.19 -0.61 18.78
CA PRO A 373 3.95 -1.28 20.05
C PRO A 373 4.54 -2.70 20.03
N ILE A 374 5.21 -3.08 21.12
CA ILE A 374 5.82 -4.40 21.31
C ILE A 374 5.19 -5.07 22.53
N CYS A 375 4.70 -6.29 22.35
CA CYS A 375 4.09 -7.11 23.39
C CYS A 375 4.83 -8.44 23.51
N ILE A 376 5.34 -8.74 24.70
CA ILE A 376 5.99 -10.01 25.05
C ILE A 376 5.08 -10.69 26.06
N GLU A 377 4.52 -11.85 25.71
CA GLU A 377 3.49 -12.51 26.50
C GLU A 377 3.79 -14.01 26.64
N ASN A 378 3.69 -14.58 27.85
CA ASN A 378 3.90 -16.01 28.07
C ASN A 378 5.30 -16.53 27.66
N VAL A 379 6.30 -15.65 27.55
CA VAL A 379 7.66 -16.01 27.14
C VAL A 379 8.52 -16.33 28.36
N GLN A 380 9.38 -17.34 28.24
CA GLN A 380 10.43 -17.62 29.21
C GLN A 380 11.77 -17.37 28.53
N ASP A 381 12.71 -16.70 29.19
CA ASP A 381 14.02 -16.40 28.63
C ASP A 381 14.81 -17.69 28.38
N ARG A 382 14.64 -18.23 27.18
CA ARG A 382 15.32 -19.41 26.68
C ARG A 382 16.08 -19.01 25.42
N VAL A 383 16.59 -20.02 24.71
CA VAL A 383 17.55 -19.85 23.63
C VAL A 383 17.09 -18.84 22.58
N TRP A 384 15.84 -18.93 22.12
CA TRP A 384 15.40 -18.14 20.97
C TRP A 384 14.99 -16.73 21.34
N PHE A 385 14.32 -16.54 22.48
CA PHE A 385 14.04 -15.19 22.94
C PHE A 385 15.33 -14.42 23.30
N SER A 386 16.28 -15.05 23.98
CA SER A 386 17.60 -14.46 24.23
C SER A 386 18.32 -14.12 22.92
N THR A 387 18.19 -14.96 21.89
CA THR A 387 18.78 -14.72 20.56
C THR A 387 18.10 -13.55 19.84
N LEU A 388 16.78 -13.47 19.90
CA LEU A 388 16.00 -12.35 19.36
C LEU A 388 16.39 -11.02 20.03
N LEU A 389 16.61 -11.00 21.35
CA LEU A 389 17.05 -9.81 22.08
C LEU A 389 18.41 -9.28 21.63
N VAL A 390 19.29 -10.14 21.10
CA VAL A 390 20.59 -9.70 20.58
C VAL A 390 20.57 -9.32 19.10
N ASN A 391 19.49 -9.61 18.38
CA ASN A 391 19.29 -9.27 16.97
C ASN A 391 19.26 -7.74 16.78
N ASP A 392 20.08 -7.23 15.86
CA ASP A 392 20.25 -5.78 15.66
C ASP A 392 18.95 -5.11 15.20
N SER A 393 18.23 -5.72 14.25
CA SER A 393 16.93 -5.25 13.76
C SER A 393 15.87 -5.20 14.87
N PHE A 394 15.81 -6.22 15.72
CA PHE A 394 14.89 -6.23 16.86
C PHE A 394 15.26 -5.21 17.94
N LYS A 395 16.56 -5.03 18.24
CA LYS A 395 17.05 -3.97 19.14
C LYS A 395 16.67 -2.58 18.65
N THR A 396 16.81 -2.32 17.35
CA THR A 396 16.40 -1.05 16.74
C THR A 396 14.91 -0.81 16.91
N LEU A 397 14.08 -1.84 16.72
CA LEU A 397 12.63 -1.77 16.97
C LEU A 397 12.30 -1.56 18.45
N LEU A 398 12.97 -2.25 19.38
CA LEU A 398 12.80 -2.05 20.82
C LEU A 398 13.16 -0.63 21.25
N LYS A 399 14.23 -0.06 20.70
CA LYS A 399 14.67 1.32 20.98
C LYS A 399 13.64 2.36 20.48
N HIS A 400 12.92 2.07 19.41
CA HIS A 400 11.92 2.98 18.86
C HIS A 400 10.49 2.63 19.28
N ALA A 401 10.30 1.60 20.10
CA ALA A 401 8.98 1.13 20.49
C ALA A 401 8.13 2.26 21.08
N SER A 402 6.85 2.37 20.70
CA SER A 402 5.93 3.35 21.31
C SER A 402 5.47 2.89 22.68
N GLU A 403 5.27 1.58 22.82
CA GLU A 403 4.83 0.91 24.03
C GLU A 403 5.54 -0.44 24.12
N VAL A 404 5.96 -0.81 25.33
CA VAL A 404 6.49 -2.14 25.63
C VAL A 404 5.62 -2.77 26.72
N GLN A 405 5.00 -3.91 26.40
CA GLN A 405 4.21 -4.70 27.34
C GLN A 405 4.89 -6.04 27.57
N ILE A 406 5.08 -6.41 28.83
CA ILE A 406 5.62 -7.72 29.25
C ILE A 406 4.60 -8.37 30.18
N ILE A 407 4.01 -9.47 29.75
CA ILE A 407 2.88 -10.10 30.44
C ILE A 407 3.16 -11.58 30.68
N ASN A 408 2.93 -12.06 31.90
CA ASN A 408 3.07 -13.47 32.29
C ASN A 408 4.38 -14.13 31.80
N SER A 409 5.49 -13.39 31.85
CA SER A 409 6.77 -13.79 31.27
C SER A 409 7.86 -13.92 32.35
N THR A 410 8.90 -14.71 32.07
CA THR A 410 10.10 -14.79 32.92
C THR A 410 11.30 -14.34 32.11
N LEU A 411 11.83 -13.14 32.35
CA LEU A 411 12.83 -12.50 31.49
C LEU A 411 14.06 -12.03 32.28
N LEU A 412 15.26 -12.14 31.70
CA LEU A 412 16.45 -11.46 32.20
C LEU A 412 16.35 -9.96 31.89
N LEU A 413 16.20 -9.15 32.92
CA LEU A 413 15.93 -7.71 32.77
C LEU A 413 17.10 -6.96 32.14
N ASP A 414 18.32 -7.40 32.42
CA ASP A 414 19.57 -6.81 31.92
C ASP A 414 19.65 -6.79 30.38
N ASN A 415 18.96 -7.71 29.69
CA ASN A 415 18.94 -7.77 28.23
C ASN A 415 18.00 -6.73 27.59
N ILE A 416 17.00 -6.27 28.33
CA ILE A 416 15.94 -5.38 27.82
C ILE A 416 16.15 -3.96 28.33
N SER A 417 16.83 -3.80 29.46
CA SER A 417 17.05 -2.52 30.14
C SER A 417 17.72 -1.48 29.28
N ASP A 418 18.82 -1.84 28.61
CA ASP A 418 19.62 -0.90 27.84
C ASP A 418 18.83 -0.34 26.66
N SER A 419 18.07 -1.22 26.01
CA SER A 419 17.17 -0.88 24.92
C SER A 419 16.05 0.05 25.40
N ILE A 420 15.42 -0.24 26.55
CA ILE A 420 14.34 0.61 27.10
C ILE A 420 14.89 1.96 27.62
N GLN A 421 16.00 1.99 28.33
CA GLN A 421 16.57 3.22 28.90
C GLN A 421 17.00 4.22 27.82
N THR A 422 17.41 3.73 26.65
CA THR A 422 17.78 4.54 25.50
C THR A 422 16.65 4.72 24.48
N SER A 423 15.44 4.21 24.80
CA SER A 423 14.30 4.22 23.88
C SER A 423 13.50 5.52 23.88
N SER A 424 12.74 5.70 22.80
CA SER A 424 11.63 6.65 22.69
C SER A 424 10.31 6.11 23.26
N CYS A 425 10.36 5.08 24.12
CA CYS A 425 9.17 4.43 24.66
C CYS A 425 8.35 5.37 25.54
N GLN A 426 7.05 5.45 25.26
CA GLN A 426 6.11 6.29 26.00
C GLN A 426 5.46 5.52 27.15
N ARG A 427 5.35 4.20 27.03
CA ARG A 427 4.66 3.36 28.01
C ARG A 427 5.34 2.01 28.21
N LEU A 428 5.68 1.71 29.47
CA LEU A 428 6.18 0.41 29.89
C LEU A 428 5.20 -0.25 30.86
N ASP A 429 4.62 -1.38 30.46
CA ASP A 429 3.75 -2.18 31.33
C ASP A 429 4.36 -3.57 31.55
N ILE A 430 4.52 -3.98 32.81
CA ILE A 430 4.99 -5.32 33.18
C ILE A 430 4.01 -5.93 34.18
N TRP A 431 3.31 -6.99 33.76
CA TRP A 431 2.25 -7.64 34.53
C TRP A 431 2.49 -9.13 34.71
N ASP A 432 2.19 -9.64 35.91
CA ASP A 432 2.18 -11.07 36.24
C ASP A 432 3.51 -11.80 35.89
N SER A 433 4.62 -11.06 35.86
CA SER A 433 5.90 -11.52 35.32
C SER A 433 6.97 -11.70 36.38
N THR A 434 7.96 -12.55 36.10
CA THR A 434 9.17 -12.69 36.91
C THR A 434 10.36 -12.06 36.17
N LEU A 435 11.00 -11.07 36.78
CA LEU A 435 12.21 -10.48 36.23
C LEU A 435 13.41 -11.08 36.95
N GLU A 436 14.29 -11.70 36.17
CA GLU A 436 15.56 -12.21 36.63
C GLU A 436 16.63 -11.12 36.49
N ILE A 437 17.52 -10.98 37.48
CA ILE A 437 18.58 -9.96 37.50
C ILE A 437 19.94 -10.59 37.84
N GLU A 438 21.00 -10.21 37.12
CA GLU A 438 22.35 -10.70 37.44
C GLU A 438 23.03 -9.91 38.55
N THR A 439 22.73 -8.61 38.64
CA THR A 439 23.32 -7.68 39.60
C THR A 439 22.26 -6.74 40.20
N LYS A 440 22.63 -5.88 41.16
CA LYS A 440 21.73 -4.84 41.66
C LYS A 440 21.29 -3.97 40.49
N PHE A 441 20.02 -4.09 40.10
CA PHE A 441 19.51 -3.42 38.93
C PHE A 441 18.81 -2.11 39.27
N GLU A 442 19.23 -1.07 38.57
CA GLU A 442 18.87 0.32 38.78
C GLU A 442 18.32 0.86 37.45
N LEU A 443 17.00 1.05 37.34
CA LEU A 443 16.37 1.58 36.11
C LEU A 443 16.32 3.11 36.20
N ASP A 444 17.19 3.79 35.44
CA ASP A 444 17.10 5.24 35.26
C ASP A 444 16.03 5.57 34.23
N VAL A 445 14.85 5.97 34.70
CA VAL A 445 13.76 6.42 33.82
C VAL A 445 13.76 7.94 33.63
N GLY A 446 14.72 8.65 34.24
CA GLY A 446 14.89 10.10 34.10
C GLY A 446 15.58 10.54 32.80
N ASN A 447 16.28 9.62 32.12
CA ASN A 447 16.93 9.89 30.83
C ASN A 447 16.00 9.67 29.62
N SER A 448 14.85 9.01 29.81
CA SER A 448 13.85 8.87 28.75
C SER A 448 12.91 10.08 28.75
N HIS A 449 13.17 11.03 27.85
CA HIS A 449 12.38 12.27 27.76
C HIS A 449 10.95 12.08 27.24
N GLN A 450 10.57 10.88 26.81
CA GLN A 450 9.27 10.58 26.20
C GLN A 450 8.41 9.61 27.03
N LEU A 451 8.96 9.02 28.09
CA LEU A 451 8.23 8.06 28.91
C LEU A 451 7.16 8.77 29.76
N GLU A 452 5.90 8.44 29.49
CA GLU A 452 4.73 9.03 30.16
C GLU A 452 4.16 8.11 31.24
N LYS A 453 4.32 6.79 31.08
CA LYS A 453 3.72 5.79 31.98
C LYS A 453 4.59 4.56 32.24
N ILE A 454 4.65 4.15 33.51
CA ILE A 454 5.16 2.85 33.95
C ILE A 454 4.09 2.16 34.79
N SER A 455 3.74 0.92 34.45
CA SER A 455 2.83 0.07 35.23
C SER A 455 3.48 -1.26 35.58
N LEU A 456 3.68 -1.53 36.87
CA LEU A 456 4.16 -2.81 37.39
C LEU A 456 3.07 -3.44 38.23
N LYS A 457 2.60 -4.62 37.83
CA LYS A 457 1.54 -5.35 38.53
C LYS A 457 1.95 -6.80 38.77
N ASN A 458 1.93 -7.25 40.04
CA ASN A 458 2.25 -8.63 40.42
C ASN A 458 3.61 -9.10 39.86
N VAL A 459 4.62 -8.22 39.91
CA VAL A 459 5.97 -8.49 39.40
C VAL A 459 6.85 -9.08 40.50
N LYS A 460 7.56 -10.17 40.19
CA LYS A 460 8.51 -10.83 41.10
C LYS A 460 9.93 -10.62 40.61
N ILE A 461 10.83 -10.21 41.49
CA ILE A 461 12.26 -10.08 41.17
C ILE A 461 13.00 -11.30 41.73
N LYS A 462 13.87 -11.91 40.92
CA LYS A 462 14.73 -13.04 41.33
C LYS A 462 16.18 -12.83 40.89
N PRO A 463 17.17 -12.99 41.77
CA PRO A 463 18.57 -12.97 41.35
C PRO A 463 18.95 -14.27 40.62
N THR A 464 19.71 -14.17 39.55
CA THR A 464 20.23 -15.35 38.82
C THR A 464 21.41 -16.00 39.54
N THR A 465 22.15 -15.25 40.38
CA THR A 465 23.28 -15.76 41.16
C THR A 465 23.03 -15.62 42.67
N LYS A 466 23.39 -16.65 43.43
CA LYS A 466 23.22 -16.71 44.89
C LYS A 466 24.12 -15.75 45.69
N GLU A 467 25.02 -15.02 45.03
CA GLU A 467 26.01 -14.15 45.69
C GLU A 467 25.49 -12.73 45.96
N PHE A 468 24.32 -12.36 45.43
CA PHE A 468 23.69 -11.06 45.71
C PHE A 468 22.54 -11.22 46.72
N ASP A 469 22.72 -10.62 47.89
CA ASP A 469 21.75 -10.60 49.01
C ASP A 469 20.60 -9.58 48.81
N LEU A 470 20.42 -9.06 47.59
CA LEU A 470 19.53 -7.94 47.29
C LEU A 470 18.53 -8.31 46.19
N ASP A 471 17.40 -8.88 46.62
CA ASP A 471 16.21 -9.12 45.79
C ASP A 471 15.42 -7.81 45.58
N SER A 472 16.03 -6.76 45.02
CA SER A 472 15.34 -5.47 44.89
C SER A 472 15.62 -4.77 43.56
N LEU A 473 14.55 -4.39 42.87
CA LEU A 473 14.56 -3.47 41.72
C LEU A 473 14.35 -2.04 42.24
N THR A 474 15.30 -1.14 42.02
CA THR A 474 15.13 0.29 42.30
C THR A 474 14.82 1.03 41.00
N LEU A 475 13.63 1.62 40.93
CA LEU A 475 13.27 2.57 39.88
C LEU A 475 13.63 3.98 40.35
N PHE A 476 14.37 4.75 39.55
CA PHE A 476 14.60 6.16 39.88
C PHE A 476 14.39 7.11 38.72
N THR A 477 13.90 8.30 39.05
CA THR A 477 13.61 9.37 38.09
C THR A 477 14.12 10.71 38.58
N ASN A 478 14.48 11.57 37.62
CA ASN A 478 14.81 12.98 37.81
C ASN A 478 13.66 13.90 37.34
N LEU A 479 12.56 13.35 36.83
CA LEU A 479 11.40 14.07 36.29
C LEU A 479 10.45 14.57 37.40
N GLU A 480 9.61 15.57 37.10
CA GLU A 480 8.59 16.02 38.03
C GLU A 480 7.39 15.06 38.08
N GLU A 481 6.68 15.01 39.22
CA GLU A 481 5.59 14.05 39.49
C GLU A 481 4.39 14.20 38.52
N GLU A 482 4.27 15.34 37.84
CA GLU A 482 3.22 15.58 36.84
C GLU A 482 3.57 15.03 35.44
N ASP A 483 4.84 14.72 35.17
CA ASP A 483 5.33 14.32 33.84
C ASP A 483 5.35 12.80 33.61
N LEU A 484 5.39 11.99 34.68
CA LEU A 484 5.53 10.52 34.60
C LEU A 484 4.56 9.83 35.57
N ARG A 485 3.62 9.04 35.04
CA ARG A 485 2.66 8.25 35.82
C ARG A 485 3.25 6.88 36.18
N ILE A 486 3.40 6.61 37.48
CA ILE A 486 3.92 5.33 37.99
C ILE A 486 2.83 4.59 38.77
N GLU A 487 2.54 3.36 38.36
CA GLU A 487 1.59 2.45 39.00
C GLU A 487 2.33 1.20 39.47
N ILE A 488 2.35 0.93 40.78
CA ILE A 488 2.96 -0.28 41.34
C ILE A 488 1.91 -0.98 42.22
N GLU A 489 1.56 -2.21 41.85
CA GLU A 489 0.56 -3.03 42.54
C GLU A 489 1.13 -4.44 42.78
N ASP A 490 1.12 -4.92 44.02
CA ASP A 490 1.54 -6.28 44.39
C ASP A 490 2.98 -6.68 43.96
N CYS A 491 3.92 -5.73 44.01
CA CYS A 491 5.34 -5.94 43.69
C CYS A 491 6.21 -5.88 44.97
N PRO A 492 6.44 -6.99 45.69
CA PRO A 492 7.04 -6.98 47.03
C PRO A 492 8.51 -6.53 47.08
N ASN A 493 9.21 -6.60 45.93
CA ASN A 493 10.66 -6.43 45.79
C ASN A 493 11.01 -5.24 44.86
N VAL A 494 10.09 -4.29 44.71
CA VAL A 494 10.29 -3.10 43.87
C VAL A 494 10.19 -1.85 44.73
N THR A 495 11.24 -1.03 44.69
CA THR A 495 11.27 0.28 45.36
C THR A 495 11.36 1.40 44.32
N PHE A 496 10.72 2.52 44.62
CA PHE A 496 10.78 3.72 43.79
C PHE A 496 11.49 4.83 44.58
N GLU A 497 12.55 5.39 44.00
CA GLU A 497 13.38 6.44 44.58
C GLU A 497 13.43 7.67 43.65
N ARG A 498 13.15 8.86 44.17
CA ARG A 498 13.26 10.10 43.39
C ARG A 498 14.60 10.76 43.66
N ARG A 499 15.41 10.97 42.62
CA ARG A 499 16.69 11.68 42.75
C ARG A 499 16.47 13.16 42.45
N LEU A 500 16.72 14.02 43.43
CA LEU A 500 16.73 15.46 43.22
C LEU A 500 17.98 15.81 42.40
N ASN A 501 17.79 16.48 41.27
CA ASN A 501 18.89 16.90 40.41
C ASN A 501 19.74 17.95 41.14
N GLU A 502 20.84 17.54 41.78
CA GLU A 502 21.73 18.43 42.55
C GLU A 502 22.51 19.44 41.67
N ASN A 503 22.33 19.39 40.34
CA ASN A 503 23.04 20.24 39.37
C ASN A 503 22.25 21.46 38.83
N LYS A 504 21.16 21.88 39.49
CA LYS A 504 20.57 23.22 39.26
C LYS A 504 20.92 24.16 40.42
N GLN A 505 22.13 24.73 40.39
CA GLN A 505 22.47 25.97 41.09
C GLN A 505 22.96 27.02 40.10
#